data_AF-A0A9D8HTS5-F1
#
_entry.id   AF-A0A9D8HTS5-F1
#
_cell.length_a   1.000
_cell.length_b   1.000
_cell.length_c   1.000
_cell.angle_alpha   90.00
_cell.angle_beta   90.00
_cell.angle_gamma   90.00
#
_symmetry.space_group_name_H-M   'P 1'
#
loop_
_entity.id
_entity.type
_entity.pdbx_description
1 polymer ?
#
loop_
_entity_poly.entity_id
_entity_poly.type
_entity_poly.pdbx_seq_one_letter_code
_entity_poly.pdbx_strand_id
1 'polypeptide(L)'
;MHFPQSRQIQTHSGKTATRSWRVRSASLRAAAALSLAVLGLALGSDEVPRIDKIERLGPDAVTIHFDTLPDLNYALQYSDDALRFRPDRSEATWFSLFELPAFPFRNHFVIVDQVASPARVYRLSTTR
;
A
#
# COMPACT_ATOMS: atom_id res chain seq x y z
N MET A 1 54.98 55.05 -35.47
CA MET A 1 56.32 54.44 -35.61
C MET A 1 56.23 53.35 -36.67
N HIS A 2 57.15 53.39 -37.62
CA HIS A 2 57.12 52.68 -38.90
C HIS A 2 58.44 51.89 -39.06
N PHE A 3 58.44 50.93 -39.99
CA PHE A 3 59.55 50.06 -40.49
C PHE A 3 59.82 48.73 -39.75
N PRO A 4 60.37 47.69 -40.44
CA PRO A 4 60.27 47.31 -41.86
C PRO A 4 59.94 45.81 -42.11
N GLN A 5 59.67 45.48 -43.38
CA GLN A 5 59.63 44.13 -43.95
C GLN A 5 60.99 43.40 -43.86
N SER A 6 60.99 42.06 -43.71
CA SER A 6 61.70 41.10 -44.58
C SER A 6 61.87 39.72 -43.91
N ARG A 7 61.38 38.68 -44.57
CA ARG A 7 62.20 37.63 -45.21
C ARG A 7 61.30 36.46 -45.61
N GLN A 8 61.22 36.29 -46.92
CA GLN A 8 60.72 35.11 -47.58
C GLN A 8 61.84 34.06 -47.56
N ILE A 9 61.59 32.86 -47.03
CA ILE A 9 62.40 31.67 -47.29
C ILE A 9 61.43 30.55 -47.70
N GLN A 10 61.41 30.26 -48.99
CA GLN A 10 60.94 28.99 -49.54
C GLN A 10 62.13 28.03 -49.59
N THR A 11 61.96 26.79 -49.16
CA THR A 11 62.67 25.65 -49.76
C THR A 11 62.01 24.30 -49.44
N HIS A 12 61.83 23.53 -50.53
CA HIS A 12 61.81 22.06 -50.67
C HIS A 12 60.77 21.22 -49.88
N SER A 13 59.77 20.63 -50.53
CA SER A 13 59.82 19.43 -51.39
C SER A 13 60.30 18.17 -50.66
N GLY A 14 59.35 17.38 -50.17
CA GLY A 14 59.54 16.01 -49.72
C GLY A 14 58.23 15.23 -49.84
N LYS A 15 58.06 14.49 -50.94
CA LYS A 15 57.04 13.46 -51.10
C LYS A 15 57.51 12.20 -50.37
N THR A 16 56.79 11.70 -49.36
CA THR A 16 56.78 10.25 -49.09
C THR A 16 55.63 9.79 -48.20
N ALA A 17 55.06 8.66 -48.63
CA ALA A 17 54.53 7.57 -47.81
C ALA A 17 53.16 7.71 -47.13
N THR A 18 52.16 7.24 -47.88
CA THR A 18 51.11 6.28 -47.46
C THR A 18 51.21 5.75 -46.02
N ARG A 19 50.18 6.02 -45.22
CA ARG A 19 49.77 5.09 -44.15
C ARG A 19 48.26 5.18 -43.93
N SER A 20 47.56 4.17 -44.43
CA SER A 20 46.13 3.96 -44.19
C SER A 20 45.89 3.59 -42.73
N TRP A 21 45.37 4.53 -41.95
CA TRP A 21 44.83 4.24 -40.63
C TRP A 21 43.39 3.76 -40.80
N ARG A 22 43.20 2.44 -40.71
CA ARG A 22 41.88 1.87 -40.47
C ARG A 22 41.40 2.40 -39.12
N VAL A 23 40.50 3.38 -39.13
CA VAL A 23 39.74 3.76 -37.95
C VAL A 23 38.86 2.56 -37.63
N ARG A 24 39.23 1.83 -36.57
CA ARG A 24 38.37 0.82 -35.97
C ARG A 24 37.14 1.57 -35.49
N SER A 25 36.00 1.36 -36.16
CA SER A 25 34.70 1.77 -35.69
C SER A 25 34.51 1.18 -34.30
N ALA A 26 34.63 2.05 -33.29
CA ALA A 26 34.35 1.72 -31.91
C ALA A 26 32.90 1.21 -31.85
N SER A 27 32.76 0.02 -31.27
CA SER A 27 31.49 -0.62 -31.02
C SER A 27 30.61 0.31 -30.18
N LEU A 28 29.59 0.90 -30.78
CA LEU A 28 28.52 1.57 -30.04
C LEU A 28 27.72 0.48 -29.31
N ARG A 29 28.19 0.13 -28.12
CA ARG A 29 27.40 -0.54 -27.08
C ARG A 29 26.46 0.51 -26.50
N ALA A 30 25.28 0.66 -27.09
CA ALA A 30 24.19 1.36 -26.43
C ALA A 30 23.48 0.34 -25.52
N ALA A 31 23.62 0.54 -24.23
CA ALA A 31 22.94 -0.22 -23.19
C ALA A 31 21.42 -0.05 -23.34
N ALA A 32 20.70 -1.15 -23.56
CA ALA A 32 19.25 -1.18 -23.40
C ALA A 32 18.95 -1.19 -21.90
N ALA A 33 18.69 0.00 -21.34
CA ALA A 33 18.27 0.18 -19.97
C ALA A 33 16.86 -0.39 -19.77
N LEU A 34 16.80 -1.53 -19.08
CA LEU A 34 15.84 -1.94 -18.06
C LEU A 34 14.52 -1.14 -17.96
N SER A 35 13.50 -1.53 -18.72
CA SER A 35 12.11 -1.20 -18.41
C SER A 35 11.50 -2.31 -17.56
N LEU A 36 11.84 -2.34 -16.28
CA LEU A 36 11.13 -3.17 -15.30
C LEU A 36 9.81 -2.47 -15.02
N ALA A 37 8.76 -2.83 -15.77
CA ALA A 37 7.41 -2.44 -15.44
C ALA A 37 7.07 -3.04 -14.07
N VAL A 38 7.17 -2.23 -13.02
CA VAL A 38 6.55 -2.54 -11.74
C VAL A 38 5.05 -2.37 -11.96
N LEU A 39 4.45 -3.40 -12.57
CA LEU A 39 3.04 -3.63 -12.49
C LEU A 39 2.80 -4.02 -11.03
N GLY A 40 2.72 -3.00 -10.18
CA GLY A 40 2.22 -3.13 -8.83
C GLY A 40 0.80 -3.62 -8.96
N LEU A 41 0.62 -4.94 -8.97
CA LEU A 41 -0.62 -5.52 -8.54
C LEU A 41 -0.83 -4.98 -7.12
N ALA A 42 -1.61 -3.91 -7.01
CA ALA A 42 -2.44 -3.70 -5.86
C ALA A 42 -3.39 -4.90 -5.83
N LEU A 43 -2.88 -6.04 -5.37
CA LEU A 43 -3.70 -7.06 -4.75
C LEU A 43 -4.35 -6.30 -3.61
N GLY A 44 -5.56 -5.79 -3.85
CA GLY A 44 -6.41 -5.34 -2.77
C GLY A 44 -6.47 -6.53 -1.84
N SER A 45 -5.86 -6.41 -0.67
CA SER A 45 -6.15 -7.36 0.39
C SER A 45 -7.65 -7.31 0.52
N ASP A 46 -8.33 -8.45 0.32
CA ASP A 46 -9.74 -8.58 0.66
C ASP A 46 -9.85 -8.16 2.12
N GLU A 47 -10.23 -6.91 2.32
CA GLU A 47 -10.18 -6.33 3.64
C GLU A 47 -11.39 -6.86 4.35
N VAL A 48 -11.15 -7.79 5.27
CA VAL A 48 -12.23 -8.37 6.05
C VAL A 48 -12.62 -7.34 7.12
N PRO A 49 -13.89 -6.93 7.18
CA PRO A 49 -14.35 -6.07 8.26
C PRO A 49 -14.06 -6.72 9.61
N ARG A 50 -13.48 -5.94 10.52
CA ARG A 50 -13.00 -6.45 11.80
C ARG A 50 -13.16 -5.40 12.88
N ILE A 51 -13.24 -5.87 14.12
CA ILE A 51 -13.10 -5.01 15.29
C ILE A 51 -11.60 -4.77 15.48
N ASP A 52 -11.18 -3.51 15.41
CA ASP A 52 -9.77 -3.14 15.50
C ASP A 52 -9.31 -3.06 16.96
N LYS A 53 -10.18 -2.57 17.85
CA LYS A 53 -9.82 -2.36 19.26
C LYS A 53 -11.03 -2.47 20.17
N ILE A 54 -10.82 -3.05 21.36
CA ILE A 54 -11.76 -2.97 22.48
C ILE A 54 -10.98 -2.43 23.67
N GLU A 55 -11.45 -1.32 24.23
CA GLU A 55 -10.81 -0.66 25.38
C GLU A 55 -11.79 -0.58 26.53
N ARG A 56 -11.28 -0.73 27.75
CA ARG A 56 -12.09 -0.54 28.95
C ARG A 56 -12.33 0.95 29.20
N LEU A 57 -13.58 1.33 29.41
CA LEU A 57 -14.03 2.67 29.78
C LEU A 57 -14.62 2.62 31.20
N GLY A 58 -13.78 2.70 32.22
CA GLY A 58 -14.21 2.58 33.61
C GLY A 58 -14.52 1.14 34.05
N PRO A 59 -15.26 0.95 35.15
CA PRO A 59 -15.52 -0.39 35.70
C PRO A 59 -16.51 -1.20 34.87
N ASP A 60 -17.52 -0.54 34.29
CA ASP A 60 -18.73 -1.18 33.76
C ASP A 60 -19.00 -0.85 32.28
N ALA A 61 -18.02 -0.32 31.55
CA ALA A 61 -18.18 -0.02 30.14
C ALA A 61 -16.91 -0.31 29.33
N VAL A 62 -17.10 -0.49 28.02
CA VAL A 62 -16.03 -0.61 27.03
C VAL A 62 -16.33 0.28 25.83
N THR A 63 -15.29 0.71 25.13
CA THR A 63 -15.38 1.28 23.79
C THR A 63 -14.91 0.26 22.75
N ILE A 64 -15.68 0.10 21.70
CA ILE A 64 -15.43 -0.85 20.61
C ILE A 64 -15.19 -0.03 19.35
N HIS A 65 -14.00 -0.19 18.78
CA HIS A 65 -13.53 0.53 17.60
C HIS A 65 -13.53 -0.41 16.40
N PHE A 66 -14.11 0.01 15.29
CA PHE A 66 -14.10 -0.76 14.05
C PHE A 66 -14.19 0.14 12.81
N ASP A 67 -13.52 -0.30 11.75
CA ASP A 67 -13.63 0.29 10.42
C ASP A 67 -14.76 -0.36 9.60
N THR A 68 -15.41 0.44 8.77
CA THR A 68 -16.39 -0.02 7.78
C THR A 68 -15.84 0.10 6.37
N LEU A 69 -16.16 -0.87 5.53
CA LEU A 69 -15.95 -0.79 4.08
C LEU A 69 -17.16 -0.15 3.41
N PRO A 70 -16.97 0.43 2.21
CA PRO A 70 -18.08 0.89 1.40
C PRO A 70 -19.09 -0.22 1.06
N ASP A 71 -20.35 0.18 0.88
CA ASP A 71 -21.42 -0.63 0.30
C ASP A 71 -21.77 -1.93 1.05
N LEU A 72 -21.52 -1.98 2.37
CA LEU A 72 -21.93 -3.05 3.27
C LEU A 72 -22.82 -2.51 4.40
N ASN A 73 -23.87 -3.24 4.75
CA ASN A 73 -24.59 -3.03 6.00
C ASN A 73 -23.84 -3.73 7.13
N TYR A 74 -23.84 -3.15 8.32
CA TYR A 74 -23.12 -3.64 9.48
C TYR A 74 -24.03 -3.84 10.68
N ALA A 75 -23.79 -4.92 11.43
CA ALA A 75 -24.29 -5.08 12.77
C ALA A 75 -23.13 -5.41 13.71
N LEU A 76 -22.85 -4.52 14.67
CA LEU A 76 -22.02 -4.83 15.82
C LEU A 76 -22.86 -5.66 16.78
N GLN A 77 -22.43 -6.89 17.03
CA GLN A 77 -23.18 -7.84 17.83
C GLN A 77 -22.36 -8.31 19.02
N TYR A 78 -23.07 -8.70 20.08
CA TYR A 78 -22.46 -9.30 21.26
C TYR A 78 -23.11 -10.64 21.62
N SER A 79 -22.39 -11.44 22.38
CA SER A 79 -22.87 -12.66 22.99
C SER A 79 -22.30 -12.82 24.40
N ASP A 80 -23.16 -13.14 25.36
CA ASP A 80 -22.78 -13.45 26.75
C ASP A 80 -22.45 -14.95 26.95
N ASP A 81 -22.64 -15.77 25.91
CA ASP A 81 -22.49 -17.22 25.95
C ASP A 81 -21.49 -17.80 24.93
N ALA A 82 -20.93 -16.99 24.02
CA ALA A 82 -20.02 -17.45 22.97
C ALA A 82 -18.75 -18.14 23.49
N LEU A 83 -18.28 -17.81 24.70
CA LEU A 83 -17.12 -18.48 25.32
C LEU A 83 -17.48 -19.74 26.09
N ARG A 84 -18.77 -20.02 26.31
CA ARG A 84 -19.23 -21.19 27.04
C ARG A 84 -19.26 -22.35 26.06
N PHE A 85 -18.10 -22.96 25.82
CA PHE A 85 -18.02 -24.18 25.01
C PHE A 85 -18.99 -25.22 25.57
N ARG A 86 -19.95 -25.62 24.74
CA ARG A 86 -20.95 -26.62 25.06
C ARG A 86 -21.02 -27.58 23.88
N PRO A 87 -20.64 -28.87 24.06
CA PRO A 87 -20.59 -29.83 22.97
C PRO A 87 -21.96 -30.10 22.33
N ASP A 88 -23.05 -29.76 23.04
CA ASP A 88 -24.44 -29.89 22.59
C ASP A 88 -25.03 -28.60 21.98
N ARG A 89 -24.29 -27.47 22.01
CA ARG A 89 -24.75 -26.19 21.45
C ARG A 89 -23.92 -25.84 20.23
N SER A 90 -24.55 -25.92 19.06
CA SER A 90 -23.91 -25.64 17.78
C SER A 90 -23.65 -24.16 17.54
N GLU A 91 -24.40 -23.24 18.17
CA GLU A 91 -24.27 -21.80 17.91
C GLU A 91 -24.50 -20.95 19.16
N ALA A 92 -23.69 -19.91 19.31
CA ALA A 92 -23.88 -18.87 20.31
C ALA A 92 -25.06 -17.97 19.94
N THR A 93 -25.78 -17.44 20.94
CA THR A 93 -26.84 -16.46 20.67
C THR A 93 -26.22 -15.07 20.56
N TRP A 94 -26.51 -14.36 19.47
CA TRP A 94 -25.97 -13.03 19.20
C TRP A 94 -27.07 -11.98 19.24
N PHE A 95 -26.77 -10.83 19.84
CA PHE A 95 -27.67 -9.69 19.96
C PHE A 95 -27.06 -8.47 19.27
N SER A 96 -27.86 -7.71 18.52
CA SER A 96 -27.42 -6.43 17.92
C SER A 96 -27.24 -5.37 18.99
N LEU A 97 -26.04 -4.80 19.06
CA LEU A 97 -25.72 -3.62 19.86
C LEU A 97 -25.90 -2.34 19.06
N PHE A 98 -25.47 -2.37 17.79
CA PHE A 98 -25.49 -1.23 16.90
C PHE A 98 -25.62 -1.70 15.45
N GLU A 99 -26.43 -0.99 14.66
CA GLU A 99 -26.68 -1.30 13.25
C GLU A 99 -26.41 -0.06 12.40
N LEU A 100 -25.78 -0.29 11.25
CA LEU A 100 -25.38 0.76 10.33
C LEU A 100 -25.75 0.35 8.91
N PRO A 101 -26.53 1.17 8.17
CA PRO A 101 -26.83 0.89 6.78
C PRO A 101 -25.58 1.07 5.89
N ALA A 102 -25.64 0.59 4.66
CA ALA A 102 -24.57 0.76 3.69
C ALA A 102 -24.31 2.24 3.34
N PHE A 103 -23.02 2.62 3.29
CA PHE A 103 -22.55 3.94 2.88
C PHE A 103 -21.47 3.82 1.80
N PRO A 104 -21.35 4.79 0.87
CA PRO A 104 -20.42 4.69 -0.26
C PRO A 104 -18.97 5.08 0.10
N PHE A 105 -18.64 5.17 1.39
CA PHE A 105 -17.30 5.53 1.86
C PHE A 105 -16.93 4.78 3.13
N ARG A 106 -15.62 4.57 3.31
CA ARG A 106 -15.06 4.03 4.54
C ARG A 106 -15.28 5.00 5.70
N ASN A 107 -15.56 4.45 6.88
CA ASN A 107 -15.67 5.23 8.09
C ASN A 107 -15.10 4.44 9.28
N HIS A 108 -14.85 5.15 10.37
CA HIS A 108 -14.38 4.60 11.64
C HIS A 108 -15.41 4.91 12.73
N PHE A 109 -15.85 3.89 13.46
CA PHE A 109 -16.85 4.04 14.51
C PHE A 109 -16.29 3.63 15.86
N VAL A 110 -16.72 4.36 16.89
CA VAL A 110 -16.46 4.06 18.29
C VAL A 110 -17.79 3.94 19.01
N ILE A 111 -18.15 2.72 19.39
CA ILE A 111 -19.40 2.42 20.08
C ILE A 111 -19.12 2.10 21.55
N VAL A 112 -19.91 2.66 22.45
CA VAL A 112 -19.83 2.37 23.88
C VAL A 112 -20.84 1.28 24.23
N ASP A 113 -20.38 0.22 24.89
CA ASP A 113 -21.25 -0.79 25.50
C ASP A 113 -21.14 -0.72 27.02
N GLN A 114 -22.28 -0.72 27.71
CA GLN A 114 -22.34 -0.92 29.15
C GLN A 114 -22.28 -2.43 29.41
N VAL A 115 -21.13 -2.89 29.90
CA VAL A 115 -20.83 -4.32 30.02
C VAL A 115 -21.62 -4.89 31.18
N ALA A 116 -22.73 -5.57 30.86
CA ALA A 116 -23.52 -6.29 31.87
C ALA A 116 -22.82 -7.58 32.34
N SER A 117 -21.87 -8.12 31.57
CA SER A 117 -21.21 -9.40 31.84
C SER A 117 -19.73 -9.37 31.44
N PRO A 118 -18.79 -9.77 32.33
CA PRO A 118 -17.36 -9.78 32.02
C PRO A 118 -16.97 -10.84 30.97
N ALA A 119 -17.86 -11.76 30.62
CA ALA A 119 -17.61 -12.83 29.64
C ALA A 119 -18.17 -12.53 28.24
N ARG A 120 -18.57 -11.28 27.98
CA ARG A 120 -19.15 -10.86 26.70
C ARG A 120 -18.11 -10.87 25.58
N VAL A 121 -18.50 -11.41 24.42
CA VAL A 121 -17.71 -11.40 23.18
C VAL A 121 -18.44 -10.57 22.14
N TYR A 122 -17.68 -9.92 21.26
CA TYR A 122 -18.21 -9.08 20.19
C TYR A 122 -17.85 -9.64 18.83
N ARG A 123 -18.70 -9.39 17.84
CA ARG A 123 -18.40 -9.62 16.42
C ARG A 123 -18.98 -8.51 15.57
N LEU A 124 -18.43 -8.35 14.37
CA LEU A 124 -19.01 -7.52 13.32
C LEU A 124 -19.63 -8.45 12.28
N SER A 125 -20.94 -8.31 12.04
CA SER A 125 -21.66 -9.02 10.98
C SER A 125 -21.92 -8.07 9.83
N THR A 126 -21.82 -8.59 8.60
CA THR A 126 -22.02 -7.80 7.37
C THR A 126 -23.02 -8.43 6.44
N THR A 127 -23.83 -7.61 5.77
CA THR A 127 -24.71 -8.03 4.68
C THR A 127 -24.63 -7.05 3.51
N ARG A 128 -24.98 -7.53 2.32
CA ARG A 128 -25.11 -6.72 1.10
C ARG A 128 -26.58 -6.45 0.82
#